data_AF-A0A8H6YK98-F1
#
_entry.id   AF-A0A8H6YK98-F1
#
_cell.length_a   1.000
_cell.length_b   1.000
_cell.length_c   1.000
_cell.angle_alpha   90.00
_cell.angle_beta   90.00
_cell.angle_gamma   90.00
#
_symmetry.space_group_name_H-M   'P 1'
#
loop_
_entity.id
_entity.type
_entity.pdbx_description
1 polymer ?
#
loop_
_entity_poly.entity_id
_entity_poly.type
_entity_poly.pdbx_seq_one_letter_code
_entity_poly.pdbx_strand_id
1 'polypeptide(L)'
;MKLCDSDALDLTNPCVRGSWAALAPTVLVLLICLSFVPPPLPKVVLDAIKSPFAQYLSLHEAEGLVLADEKNSTEAELEVENTVPLWRTVVFVFIGLLECLAWLANGTFLLITGHPRWDAIQQLLVALTWVYTAVRPILRPTATPPYDMLTLYLLHIAGDILQLGGYMFQHNASGVPLPGTLVLVGLSVDLALLVGLVAVIMGMPVALPSHLVKKEDIGSSVSPEDYTVLWRWVTFTWVYPLVKRGRNATLNEKDIWNLSPNIQSRPIFIKFSTLPQKSLLVKIWAANSFDIIVDFILTLCSILFNYAEPFFLKRILDSLDTSDDIAKNKGKAYIYAILMFTCSLCKAQCDVQHLWLGRRACTRIRSELMAAVYDKALKRRDFSGVVDQEKAKEAADKKAAAAAGTPPVLSKAEQKAKDTADKESAEKADDPKAGAADTGKIVNLMAGDANRISFQVGCELHALPDSRPNQMHD
;
A
#
# COMPACT_ATOMS: atom_id res chain seq x y z
N MET A 1 -40.27 6.60 5.73
CA MET A 1 -40.63 5.62 6.79
C MET A 1 -39.37 5.45 7.63
N LYS A 2 -39.40 5.75 8.93
CA LYS A 2 -38.23 5.52 9.79
C LYS A 2 -37.99 4.00 9.87
N LEU A 3 -36.78 3.55 9.52
CA LEU A 3 -36.41 2.12 9.51
C LEU A 3 -36.30 1.57 10.96
N CYS A 4 -35.86 2.41 11.88
CA CYS A 4 -35.88 2.20 13.32
C CYS A 4 -36.38 3.49 14.01
N ASP A 5 -36.95 3.37 15.22
CA ASP A 5 -37.52 4.52 15.93
C ASP A 5 -36.49 5.53 16.49
N SER A 6 -35.19 5.20 16.43
CA SER A 6 -34.07 6.02 16.91
C SER A 6 -33.21 6.59 15.79
N ASP A 7 -32.32 7.53 16.13
CA ASP A 7 -31.33 8.08 15.19
C ASP A 7 -30.40 6.98 14.64
N ALA A 8 -29.94 7.16 13.40
CA ALA A 8 -29.14 6.17 12.68
C ALA A 8 -27.77 5.87 13.32
N LEU A 9 -27.31 6.72 14.24
CA LEU A 9 -26.05 6.57 14.97
C LEU A 9 -26.26 6.11 16.43
N ASP A 10 -27.51 5.88 16.85
CA ASP A 10 -27.79 5.37 18.18
C ASP A 10 -27.56 3.85 18.25
N LEU A 11 -26.30 3.47 18.47
CA LEU A 11 -25.86 2.08 18.60
C LEU A 11 -26.37 1.40 19.88
N THR A 12 -27.10 2.11 20.76
CA THR A 12 -27.76 1.47 21.90
C THR A 12 -29.00 0.68 21.48
N ASN A 13 -29.62 1.03 20.35
CA ASN A 13 -30.80 0.36 19.82
C ASN A 13 -30.42 -0.92 19.04
N PRO A 14 -31.03 -2.09 19.35
CA PRO A 14 -30.72 -3.34 18.65
C PRO A 14 -31.07 -3.28 17.16
N CYS A 15 -32.14 -2.57 16.77
CA CYS A 15 -32.55 -2.40 15.37
C CYS A 15 -31.49 -1.66 14.54
N VAL A 16 -30.87 -0.61 15.11
CA VAL A 16 -29.84 0.18 14.45
C VAL A 16 -28.55 -0.64 14.28
N ARG A 17 -28.14 -1.37 15.31
CA ARG A 17 -26.99 -2.28 15.22
C ARG A 17 -27.18 -3.37 14.18
N GLY A 18 -28.33 -4.04 14.19
CA GLY A 18 -28.69 -5.06 13.18
C GLY A 18 -28.73 -4.48 11.76
N SER A 19 -29.24 -3.25 11.62
CA SER A 19 -29.24 -2.54 10.33
C SER A 19 -27.82 -2.29 9.81
N TRP A 20 -26.89 -1.81 10.64
CA TRP A 20 -25.50 -1.60 10.21
C TRP A 20 -24.77 -2.91 9.93
N ALA A 21 -24.99 -3.95 10.75
CA ALA A 21 -24.42 -5.27 10.56
C ALA A 21 -24.89 -5.94 9.26
N ALA A 22 -26.13 -5.68 8.80
CA ALA A 22 -26.65 -6.21 7.54
C ALA A 22 -26.31 -5.31 6.34
N LEU A 23 -26.46 -3.99 6.46
CA LEU A 23 -26.31 -3.06 5.34
C LEU A 23 -24.87 -2.90 4.90
N ALA A 24 -23.90 -2.82 5.82
CA ALA A 24 -22.51 -2.57 5.44
C ALA A 24 -21.91 -3.70 4.58
N PRO A 25 -22.04 -5.00 4.95
CA PRO A 25 -21.58 -6.10 4.10
C PRO A 25 -22.38 -6.18 2.78
N THR A 26 -23.68 -5.89 2.81
CA THR A 26 -24.54 -5.92 1.61
C THR A 26 -24.11 -4.85 0.60
N VAL A 27 -23.87 -3.62 1.06
CA VAL A 27 -23.41 -2.53 0.20
C VAL A 27 -22.05 -2.89 -0.42
N LEU A 28 -21.15 -3.51 0.34
CA LEU A 28 -19.88 -3.99 -0.20
C LEU A 28 -20.08 -5.02 -1.32
N VAL A 29 -20.93 -6.03 -1.11
CA VAL A 29 -21.25 -7.03 -2.15
C VAL A 29 -21.88 -6.37 -3.37
N LEU A 30 -22.80 -5.42 -3.18
CA LEU A 30 -23.41 -4.69 -4.29
C LEU A 30 -22.38 -3.89 -5.08
N LEU A 31 -21.46 -3.19 -4.41
CA LEU A 31 -20.36 -2.46 -5.08
C LEU A 31 -19.44 -3.40 -5.85
N ILE A 32 -19.12 -4.57 -5.29
CA ILE A 32 -18.32 -5.59 -5.97
C ILE A 32 -19.07 -6.14 -7.19
N CYS A 33 -20.34 -6.48 -7.06
CA CYS A 33 -21.17 -6.94 -8.17
C CYS A 33 -21.29 -5.87 -9.27
N LEU A 34 -21.46 -4.60 -8.89
CA LEU A 34 -21.47 -3.47 -9.82
C LEU A 34 -20.12 -3.29 -10.52
N SER A 35 -18.99 -3.62 -9.87
CA SER A 35 -17.66 -3.55 -10.49
C SER A 35 -17.46 -4.59 -11.59
N PHE A 36 -18.21 -5.71 -11.56
CA PHE A 36 -18.22 -6.71 -12.63
C PHE A 36 -19.10 -6.30 -13.81
N VAL A 37 -20.05 -5.39 -13.62
CA VAL A 37 -20.88 -4.85 -14.70
C VAL A 37 -20.12 -3.69 -15.35
N PRO A 38 -19.89 -3.70 -16.68
CA PRO A 38 -19.20 -2.60 -17.34
C PRO A 38 -20.03 -1.31 -17.16
N PRO A 39 -19.48 -0.28 -16.50
CA PRO A 39 -20.23 0.95 -16.28
C PRO A 39 -20.47 1.66 -17.61
N PRO A 40 -21.56 2.43 -17.74
CA PRO A 40 -21.88 3.16 -18.98
C PRO A 40 -20.93 4.35 -19.26
N LEU A 41 -19.83 4.46 -18.53
CA LEU A 41 -18.86 5.55 -18.64
C LEU A 41 -17.86 5.30 -19.78
N PRO A 42 -17.32 6.36 -20.42
CA PRO A 42 -16.25 6.21 -21.40
C PRO A 42 -15.02 5.55 -20.78
N LYS A 43 -14.39 4.63 -21.52
CA LYS A 43 -13.17 3.92 -21.07
C LYS A 43 -12.08 4.87 -20.59
N VAL A 44 -11.90 6.02 -21.25
CA VAL A 44 -10.91 7.05 -20.88
C VAL A 44 -11.13 7.57 -19.45
N VAL A 45 -12.38 7.79 -19.04
CA VAL A 45 -12.70 8.26 -17.68
C VAL A 45 -12.47 7.15 -16.67
N LEU A 46 -12.84 5.91 -17.02
CA LEU A 46 -12.61 4.75 -16.16
C LEU A 46 -11.13 4.47 -15.95
N ASP A 47 -10.33 4.56 -17.01
CA ASP A 47 -8.88 4.35 -16.96
C ASP A 47 -8.19 5.49 -16.20
N ALA A 48 -8.66 6.73 -16.33
CA ALA A 48 -8.18 7.86 -15.53
C ALA A 48 -8.48 7.68 -14.03
N ILE A 49 -9.63 7.11 -13.67
CA ILE A 49 -10.01 6.84 -12.28
C ILE A 49 -9.30 5.61 -11.72
N LYS A 50 -9.15 4.54 -12.52
CA LYS A 50 -8.57 3.26 -12.07
C LYS A 50 -7.04 3.25 -12.10
N SER A 51 -6.41 3.96 -13.03
CA SER A 51 -4.95 3.94 -13.19
C SER A 51 -4.16 4.30 -11.93
N PRO A 52 -4.57 5.25 -11.07
CA PRO A 52 -3.83 5.55 -9.84
C PRO A 52 -3.92 4.44 -8.78
N PHE A 53 -4.95 3.59 -8.86
CA PHE A 53 -5.16 2.47 -7.93
C PHE A 53 -4.67 1.13 -8.51
N ALA A 54 -4.17 1.11 -9.73
CA ALA A 54 -3.61 -0.09 -10.33
C ALA A 54 -2.22 -0.35 -9.74
N GLN A 55 -1.96 -1.60 -9.38
CA GLN A 55 -0.63 -2.01 -8.94
C GLN A 55 0.38 -1.78 -10.08
N TYR A 56 1.40 -0.97 -9.81
CA TYR A 56 2.37 -0.56 -10.83
C TYR A 56 3.13 -1.72 -11.43
N LEU A 57 3.62 -2.64 -10.60
CA LEU A 57 4.33 -3.84 -11.04
C LEU A 57 3.87 -5.01 -10.17
N SER A 58 3.27 -6.01 -10.82
CA SER A 58 2.93 -7.26 -10.15
C SER A 58 4.16 -8.17 -10.07
N LEU A 59 4.23 -9.05 -9.07
CA LEU A 59 5.38 -9.94 -8.88
C LEU A 59 5.67 -10.78 -10.12
N HIS A 60 4.64 -11.39 -10.69
CA HIS A 60 4.76 -12.20 -11.89
C HIS A 60 5.17 -11.36 -13.10
N GLU A 61 4.67 -10.13 -13.23
CA GLU A 61 5.15 -9.24 -14.29
C GLU A 61 6.63 -8.86 -14.12
N ALA A 62 7.07 -8.60 -12.88
CA ALA A 62 8.48 -8.31 -12.59
C ALA A 62 9.38 -9.50 -12.96
N GLU A 63 9.03 -10.71 -12.51
CA GLU A 63 9.73 -11.94 -12.87
C GLU A 63 9.74 -12.18 -14.39
N GLY A 64 8.65 -11.82 -15.08
CA GLY A 64 8.51 -11.99 -16.53
C GLY A 64 9.43 -11.05 -17.29
N LEU A 65 9.56 -9.81 -16.83
CA LEU A 65 10.51 -8.84 -17.37
C LEU A 65 11.96 -9.27 -17.16
N VAL A 66 12.29 -9.86 -15.99
CA VAL A 66 13.63 -10.43 -15.76
C VAL A 66 13.93 -11.53 -16.78
N LEU A 67 12.99 -12.46 -16.99
CA LEU A 67 13.17 -13.54 -17.95
C LEU A 67 13.26 -13.09 -19.39
N ALA A 68 12.38 -12.18 -19.79
CA ALA A 68 12.33 -11.65 -21.14
C ALA A 68 13.70 -11.06 -21.52
N ASP A 69 14.31 -10.33 -20.58
CA ASP A 69 15.60 -9.71 -20.78
C ASP A 69 16.78 -10.72 -20.65
N GLU A 70 16.66 -11.78 -19.84
CA GLU A 70 17.65 -12.89 -19.85
C GLU A 70 17.63 -13.68 -21.16
N LYS A 71 16.45 -13.88 -21.75
CA LYS A 71 16.26 -14.62 -22.99
C LYS A 71 16.38 -13.76 -24.25
N ASN A 72 16.64 -12.45 -24.13
CA ASN A 72 16.57 -11.48 -25.23
C ASN A 72 15.27 -11.61 -26.05
N SER A 73 14.15 -11.91 -25.39
CA SER A 73 12.84 -12.11 -26.00
C SER A 73 11.88 -11.01 -25.58
N THR A 74 10.98 -10.59 -26.48
CA THR A 74 10.02 -9.50 -26.21
C THR A 74 9.00 -9.87 -25.13
N GLU A 75 8.62 -11.15 -25.04
CA GLU A 75 7.70 -11.69 -24.05
C GLU A 75 8.16 -13.09 -23.66
N ALA A 76 8.45 -13.32 -22.39
CA ALA A 76 8.67 -14.65 -21.84
C ALA A 76 7.42 -15.06 -21.06
N GLU A 77 6.70 -16.07 -21.54
CA GLU A 77 5.59 -16.65 -20.78
C GLU A 77 6.13 -17.27 -19.49
N LEU A 78 5.60 -16.80 -18.36
CA LEU A 78 5.88 -17.35 -17.04
C LEU A 78 4.88 -18.44 -16.72
N GLU A 79 5.38 -19.66 -16.59
CA GLU A 79 4.59 -20.76 -16.04
C GLU A 79 4.55 -20.63 -14.50
N VAL A 80 3.39 -20.23 -13.99
CA VAL A 80 3.09 -20.24 -12.56
C VAL A 80 2.23 -21.45 -12.28
N GLU A 81 2.75 -22.39 -11.47
CA GLU A 81 1.99 -23.55 -11.04
C GLU A 81 0.87 -23.11 -10.08
N ASN A 82 -0.32 -22.83 -10.64
CA ASN A 82 -1.49 -22.42 -9.89
C ASN A 82 -2.26 -23.63 -9.36
N THR A 83 -1.70 -24.29 -8.35
CA THR A 83 -2.37 -25.40 -7.66
C THR A 83 -3.24 -24.86 -6.54
N VAL A 84 -4.56 -24.84 -6.77
CA VAL A 84 -5.53 -24.48 -5.73
C VAL A 84 -5.87 -25.75 -4.94
N PRO A 85 -5.58 -25.81 -3.63
CA PRO A 85 -5.94 -26.97 -2.83
C PRO A 85 -7.46 -27.04 -2.65
N LEU A 86 -8.07 -28.11 -3.16
CA LEU A 86 -9.53 -28.29 -3.21
C LEU A 86 -10.21 -28.16 -1.83
N TRP A 87 -9.52 -28.58 -0.76
CA TRP A 87 -10.07 -28.50 0.60
C TRP A 87 -10.42 -27.06 1.01
N ARG A 88 -9.67 -26.05 0.53
CA ARG A 88 -9.96 -24.64 0.85
C ARG A 88 -11.28 -24.21 0.23
N THR A 89 -11.50 -24.53 -1.05
CA THR A 89 -12.77 -24.28 -1.73
C THR A 89 -13.92 -25.00 -1.04
N VAL A 90 -13.73 -26.27 -0.65
CA VAL A 90 -14.75 -27.04 0.09
C VAL A 90 -15.09 -26.36 1.41
N VAL A 91 -14.10 -25.90 2.18
CA VAL A 91 -14.34 -25.21 3.46
C VAL A 91 -15.13 -23.91 3.27
N PHE A 92 -14.74 -23.04 2.32
CA PHE A 92 -15.47 -21.79 2.06
C PHE A 92 -16.90 -22.02 1.59
N VAL A 93 -17.09 -22.96 0.66
CA VAL A 93 -18.41 -23.26 0.10
C VAL A 93 -19.30 -23.93 1.15
N PHE A 94 -18.78 -24.89 1.89
CA PHE A 94 -19.57 -25.62 2.89
C PHE A 94 -20.04 -24.69 4.01
N ILE A 95 -19.12 -23.90 4.59
CA ILE A 95 -19.48 -22.96 5.66
C ILE A 95 -20.37 -21.85 5.09
N GLY A 96 -20.05 -21.32 3.91
CA GLY A 96 -20.88 -20.28 3.28
C GLY A 96 -22.30 -20.73 2.95
N LEU A 97 -22.49 -21.98 2.50
CA LEU A 97 -23.82 -22.55 2.27
C LEU A 97 -24.57 -22.80 3.58
N LEU A 98 -23.87 -23.31 4.61
CA LEU A 98 -24.48 -23.55 5.92
C LEU A 98 -25.01 -22.24 6.52
N GLU A 99 -24.18 -21.20 6.53
CA GLU A 99 -24.57 -19.87 7.01
C GLU A 99 -25.70 -19.27 6.17
N CYS A 100 -25.59 -19.32 4.83
CA CYS A 100 -26.64 -18.85 3.94
C CYS A 100 -28.00 -19.49 4.27
N LEU A 101 -28.04 -20.82 4.48
CA LEU A 101 -29.27 -21.53 4.81
C LEU A 101 -29.77 -21.17 6.21
N ALA A 102 -28.88 -21.00 7.19
CA ALA A 102 -29.24 -20.61 8.55
C ALA A 102 -29.88 -19.22 8.60
N TRP A 103 -29.25 -18.22 7.97
CA TRP A 103 -29.78 -16.85 7.90
C TRP A 103 -31.06 -16.75 7.07
N LEU A 104 -31.17 -17.50 5.97
CA LEU A 104 -32.39 -17.57 5.16
C LEU A 104 -33.57 -18.21 5.92
N ALA A 105 -33.30 -19.29 6.67
CA ALA A 105 -34.30 -19.94 7.50
C ALA A 105 -34.76 -19.02 8.64
N ASN A 106 -33.83 -18.34 9.31
CA ASN A 106 -34.14 -17.38 10.36
C ASN A 106 -34.96 -16.19 9.83
N GLY A 107 -34.56 -15.60 8.70
CA GLY A 107 -35.30 -14.51 8.05
C GLY A 107 -36.72 -14.91 7.65
N THR A 108 -36.89 -16.12 7.10
CA THR A 108 -38.20 -16.65 6.72
C THR A 108 -39.08 -16.94 7.94
N PHE A 109 -38.51 -17.49 9.01
CA PHE A 109 -39.21 -17.72 10.27
C PHE A 109 -39.74 -16.42 10.86
N LEU A 110 -38.93 -15.35 10.90
CA LEU A 110 -39.34 -14.03 11.39
C LEU A 110 -40.49 -13.42 10.57
N LEU A 111 -40.55 -13.67 9.26
CA LEU A 111 -41.68 -13.24 8.41
C LEU A 111 -42.97 -13.97 8.76
N ILE A 112 -42.89 -15.27 9.06
CA ILE A 112 -44.05 -16.11 9.36
C ILE A 112 -44.60 -15.81 10.75
N THR A 113 -43.74 -15.58 11.75
CA THR A 113 -44.16 -15.34 13.14
C THR A 113 -44.64 -13.91 13.41
N GLY A 114 -44.63 -13.03 12.39
CA GLY A 114 -45.19 -11.68 12.50
C GLY A 114 -44.30 -10.66 13.21
N HIS A 115 -42.99 -10.89 13.28
CA HIS A 115 -42.03 -9.87 13.73
C HIS A 115 -42.00 -8.66 12.79
N PRO A 116 -41.41 -7.51 13.22
CA PRO A 116 -41.23 -6.36 12.36
C PRO A 116 -40.56 -6.78 11.03
N ARG A 117 -41.18 -6.39 9.91
CA ARG A 117 -40.71 -6.78 8.57
C ARG A 117 -39.26 -6.41 8.32
N TRP A 118 -38.79 -5.32 8.94
CA TRP A 118 -37.42 -4.85 8.80
C TRP A 118 -36.38 -5.81 9.38
N ASP A 119 -36.66 -6.43 10.53
CA ASP A 119 -35.75 -7.40 11.15
C ASP A 119 -35.57 -8.62 10.24
N ALA A 120 -36.65 -9.10 9.63
CA ALA A 120 -36.58 -10.17 8.65
C ALA A 120 -35.79 -9.78 7.40
N ILE A 121 -35.98 -8.54 6.89
CA ILE A 121 -35.22 -8.04 5.74
C ILE A 121 -33.72 -8.00 6.06
N GLN A 122 -33.31 -7.56 7.26
CA GLN A 122 -31.90 -7.57 7.68
C GLN A 122 -31.30 -8.98 7.57
N GLN A 123 -32.00 -10.01 8.05
CA GLN A 123 -31.53 -11.40 7.97
C GLN A 123 -31.41 -11.90 6.53
N LEU A 124 -32.35 -11.52 5.66
CA LEU A 124 -32.31 -11.87 4.24
C LEU A 124 -31.17 -11.16 3.50
N LEU A 125 -30.84 -9.92 3.88
CA LEU A 125 -29.69 -9.19 3.34
C LEU A 125 -28.37 -9.86 3.74
N VAL A 126 -28.24 -10.30 4.99
CA VAL A 126 -27.08 -11.10 5.45
C VAL A 126 -27.01 -12.44 4.70
N ALA A 127 -28.14 -13.12 4.48
CA ALA A 127 -28.15 -14.35 3.68
C ALA A 127 -27.62 -14.10 2.25
N LEU A 128 -27.96 -12.96 1.63
CA LEU A 128 -27.47 -12.59 0.30
C LEU A 128 -25.95 -12.40 0.25
N THR A 129 -25.32 -11.89 1.31
CA THR A 129 -23.86 -11.75 1.36
C THR A 129 -23.18 -13.11 1.48
N TRP A 130 -23.80 -14.07 2.19
CA TRP A 130 -23.33 -15.47 2.25
C TRP A 130 -23.51 -16.24 0.94
N VAL A 131 -24.51 -15.90 0.11
CA VAL A 131 -24.58 -16.44 -1.27
C VAL A 131 -23.33 -16.05 -2.05
N TYR A 132 -22.90 -14.79 -1.94
CA TYR A 132 -21.68 -14.34 -2.63
C TYR A 132 -20.43 -15.09 -2.15
N THR A 133 -20.28 -15.33 -0.84
CA THR A 133 -19.12 -16.06 -0.31
C THR A 133 -19.12 -17.55 -0.68
N ALA A 134 -20.30 -18.16 -0.88
CA ALA A 134 -20.41 -19.54 -1.36
C ALA A 134 -20.16 -19.64 -2.88
N VAL A 135 -20.69 -18.71 -3.67
CA VAL A 135 -20.58 -18.74 -5.14
C VAL A 135 -19.19 -18.37 -5.62
N ARG A 136 -18.53 -17.41 -4.96
CA ARG A 136 -17.26 -16.88 -5.45
C ARG A 136 -16.12 -17.90 -5.55
N PRO A 137 -15.85 -18.75 -4.53
CA PRO A 137 -14.82 -19.79 -4.63
C PRO A 137 -15.09 -20.83 -5.72
N ILE A 138 -16.36 -21.03 -6.10
CA ILE A 138 -16.76 -21.94 -7.17
C ILE A 138 -16.46 -21.31 -8.54
N LEU A 139 -16.85 -20.05 -8.74
CA LEU A 139 -16.68 -19.37 -10.02
C LEU A 139 -15.22 -19.00 -10.31
N ARG A 140 -14.46 -18.61 -9.28
CA ARG A 140 -13.06 -18.17 -9.41
C ARG A 140 -12.24 -18.70 -8.22
N PRO A 141 -11.80 -19.97 -8.25
CA PRO A 141 -10.90 -20.49 -7.23
C PRO A 141 -9.57 -19.74 -7.28
N THR A 142 -9.16 -19.14 -6.15
CA THR A 142 -7.88 -18.42 -6.03
C THR A 142 -6.94 -19.15 -5.09
N ALA A 143 -5.67 -19.29 -5.49
CA ALA A 143 -4.62 -19.82 -4.61
C ALA A 143 -4.07 -18.76 -3.63
N THR A 144 -4.20 -17.48 -4.01
CA THR A 144 -3.85 -16.30 -3.22
C THR A 144 -5.06 -15.80 -2.40
N PRO A 145 -4.82 -15.02 -1.32
CA PRO A 145 -5.88 -14.56 -0.43
C PRO A 145 -6.91 -13.70 -1.18
N PRO A 146 -8.21 -14.09 -1.15
CA PRO A 146 -9.27 -13.30 -1.75
C PRO A 146 -9.63 -12.08 -0.88
N TYR A 147 -9.02 -10.92 -1.14
CA TYR A 147 -9.14 -9.71 -0.32
C TYR A 147 -10.57 -9.18 -0.11
N ASP A 148 -11.43 -9.30 -1.10
CA ASP A 148 -12.87 -8.98 -1.09
C ASP A 148 -13.72 -9.95 -0.24
N MET A 149 -13.31 -11.22 -0.09
CA MET A 149 -13.94 -12.10 0.90
C MET A 149 -13.41 -11.80 2.29
N LEU A 150 -12.11 -11.49 2.41
CA LEU A 150 -11.50 -11.07 3.68
C LEU A 150 -12.19 -9.81 4.23
N THR A 151 -12.38 -8.77 3.42
CA THR A 151 -13.06 -7.54 3.85
C THR A 151 -14.49 -7.81 4.26
N LEU A 152 -15.21 -8.65 3.52
CA LEU A 152 -16.57 -9.05 3.86
C LEU A 152 -16.63 -9.79 5.20
N TYR A 153 -15.74 -10.76 5.44
CA TYR A 153 -15.69 -11.45 6.73
C TYR A 153 -15.30 -10.53 7.89
N LEU A 154 -14.38 -9.59 7.69
CA LEU A 154 -14.04 -8.59 8.70
C LEU A 154 -15.23 -7.67 9.02
N LEU A 155 -16.04 -7.31 8.01
CA LEU A 155 -17.27 -6.55 8.23
C LEU A 155 -18.32 -7.36 9.01
N HIS A 156 -18.49 -8.65 8.72
CA HIS A 156 -19.39 -9.52 9.50
C HIS A 156 -18.91 -9.67 10.94
N ILE A 157 -17.63 -9.94 11.17
CA ILE A 157 -17.04 -9.98 12.53
C ILE A 157 -17.28 -8.67 13.27
N ALA A 158 -17.09 -7.51 12.63
CA ALA A 158 -17.38 -6.22 13.24
C ALA A 158 -18.88 -6.08 13.59
N GLY A 159 -19.77 -6.52 12.70
CA GLY A 159 -21.21 -6.58 12.94
C GLY A 159 -21.59 -7.46 14.13
N ASP A 160 -21.02 -8.66 14.24
CA ASP A 160 -21.31 -9.61 15.31
C ASP A 160 -20.76 -9.15 16.65
N ILE A 161 -19.56 -8.57 16.67
CA ILE A 161 -18.99 -7.94 17.87
C ILE A 161 -19.89 -6.79 18.34
N LEU A 162 -20.41 -5.97 17.40
CA LEU A 162 -21.35 -4.89 17.74
C LEU A 162 -22.67 -5.45 18.30
N GLN A 163 -23.21 -6.53 17.73
CA GLN A 163 -24.45 -7.16 18.19
C GLN A 163 -24.26 -7.83 19.57
N LEU A 164 -23.28 -8.72 19.71
CA LEU A 164 -22.95 -9.42 20.96
C LEU A 164 -22.58 -8.43 22.06
N GLY A 165 -21.69 -7.49 21.78
CA GLY A 165 -21.31 -6.41 22.70
C GLY A 165 -22.53 -5.58 23.12
N GLY A 166 -23.43 -5.32 22.18
CA GLY A 166 -24.68 -4.60 22.42
C GLY A 166 -25.69 -5.35 23.30
N TYR A 167 -25.81 -6.68 23.15
CA TYR A 167 -26.66 -7.50 24.02
C TYR A 167 -26.09 -7.62 25.43
N MET A 168 -24.78 -7.85 25.54
CA MET A 168 -24.07 -7.87 26.83
C MET A 168 -24.18 -6.52 27.53
N PHE A 169 -24.10 -5.43 26.77
CA PHE A 169 -24.29 -4.08 27.29
C PHE A 169 -25.69 -3.90 27.87
N GLN A 170 -26.75 -4.19 27.09
CA GLN A 170 -28.12 -3.99 27.53
C GLN A 170 -28.48 -4.84 28.75
N HIS A 171 -27.94 -6.05 28.84
CA HIS A 171 -28.12 -6.91 30.01
C HIS A 171 -27.49 -6.30 31.27
N ASN A 172 -26.22 -5.92 31.20
CA ASN A 172 -25.49 -5.35 32.33
C ASN A 172 -25.94 -3.92 32.70
N ALA A 173 -26.37 -3.14 31.71
CA ALA A 173 -26.66 -1.72 31.85
C ALA A 173 -28.13 -1.41 32.15
N SER A 174 -29.04 -2.16 31.54
CA SER A 174 -30.48 -1.89 31.61
C SER A 174 -31.26 -3.04 32.26
N GLY A 175 -30.59 -4.11 32.70
CA GLY A 175 -31.23 -5.28 33.31
C GLY A 175 -32.15 -6.05 32.36
N VAL A 176 -32.04 -5.79 31.06
CA VAL A 176 -32.87 -6.47 30.05
C VAL A 176 -32.45 -7.95 30.01
N PRO A 177 -33.40 -8.90 30.02
CA PRO A 177 -33.04 -10.31 29.91
C PRO A 177 -32.27 -10.57 28.61
N LEU A 178 -31.28 -11.45 28.67
CA LEU A 178 -30.54 -11.88 27.49
C LEU A 178 -31.51 -12.46 26.44
N PRO A 179 -31.20 -12.33 25.14
CA PRO A 179 -31.95 -13.04 24.12
C PRO A 179 -31.91 -14.54 24.39
N GLY A 180 -32.89 -15.27 23.85
CA GLY A 180 -33.01 -16.72 24.05
C GLY A 180 -31.67 -17.44 23.81
N THR A 181 -31.38 -18.45 24.63
CA THR A 181 -30.08 -19.14 24.62
C THR A 181 -29.65 -19.63 23.24
N LEU A 182 -30.60 -20.04 22.39
CA LEU A 182 -30.36 -20.43 21.01
C LEU A 182 -29.81 -19.29 20.14
N VAL A 183 -30.28 -18.06 20.34
CA VAL A 183 -29.79 -16.88 19.60
C VAL A 183 -28.35 -16.55 20.01
N LEU A 184 -28.07 -16.59 21.32
CA LEU A 184 -26.74 -16.31 21.83
C LEU A 184 -25.72 -17.36 21.36
N VAL A 185 -26.10 -18.65 21.39
CA VAL A 185 -25.27 -19.74 20.88
C VAL A 185 -25.09 -19.58 19.37
N GLY A 186 -26.14 -19.27 18.61
CA GLY A 186 -26.07 -19.04 17.17
C GLY A 186 -25.07 -17.94 16.80
N LEU A 187 -25.18 -16.75 17.41
CA LEU A 187 -24.24 -15.64 17.20
C LEU A 187 -22.80 -15.98 17.60
N SER A 188 -22.62 -16.76 18.69
CA SER A 188 -21.29 -17.18 19.13
C SER A 188 -20.65 -18.19 18.16
N VAL A 189 -21.46 -19.08 17.58
CA VAL A 189 -21.03 -20.06 16.58
C VAL A 189 -20.69 -19.36 15.25
N ASP A 190 -21.51 -18.42 14.79
CA ASP A 190 -21.25 -17.63 13.58
C ASP A 190 -19.93 -16.86 13.71
N LEU A 191 -19.73 -16.16 14.84
CA LEU A 191 -18.46 -15.47 15.12
C LEU A 191 -17.26 -16.43 15.11
N ALA A 192 -17.40 -17.63 15.69
CA ALA A 192 -16.33 -18.63 15.69
C ALA A 192 -16.03 -19.16 14.28
N LEU A 193 -17.06 -19.38 13.46
CA LEU A 193 -16.93 -19.81 12.06
C LEU A 193 -16.26 -18.72 11.23
N LEU A 194 -16.66 -17.46 11.39
CA LEU A 194 -16.03 -16.31 10.72
C LEU A 194 -14.55 -16.14 11.11
N VAL A 195 -14.21 -16.27 12.40
CA VAL A 195 -12.82 -16.25 12.86
C VAL A 195 -12.03 -17.40 12.22
N GLY A 196 -12.62 -18.59 12.13
CA GLY A 196 -12.02 -19.74 11.43
C GLY A 196 -11.78 -19.46 9.94
N LEU A 197 -12.76 -18.88 9.23
CA LEU A 197 -12.65 -18.50 7.83
C LEU A 197 -11.56 -17.45 7.59
N VAL A 198 -11.50 -16.42 8.44
CA VAL A 198 -10.44 -15.40 8.40
C VAL A 198 -9.08 -16.04 8.68
N ALA A 199 -8.98 -16.97 9.63
CA ALA A 199 -7.73 -17.69 9.91
C ALA A 199 -7.26 -18.52 8.70
N VAL A 200 -8.18 -19.16 7.96
CA VAL A 200 -7.85 -19.86 6.70
C VAL A 200 -7.31 -18.90 5.66
N ILE A 201 -7.91 -17.72 5.48
CA ILE A 201 -7.40 -16.68 4.54
C ILE A 201 -6.04 -16.14 5.00
N MET A 202 -5.88 -15.87 6.29
CA MET A 202 -4.62 -15.39 6.88
C MET A 202 -3.48 -16.41 6.73
N GLY A 203 -3.81 -17.69 6.61
CA GLY A 203 -2.86 -18.78 6.32
C GLY A 203 -2.54 -18.98 4.83
N MET A 204 -3.15 -18.23 3.91
CA MET A 204 -2.84 -18.33 2.48
C MET A 204 -1.57 -17.54 2.12
N PRO A 205 -0.74 -18.05 1.19
CA PRO A 205 0.42 -17.34 0.68
C PRO A 205 0.02 -16.10 -0.13
N VAL A 206 0.72 -14.98 0.06
CA VAL A 206 0.44 -13.70 -0.63
C VAL A 206 0.69 -13.82 -2.14
N ALA A 207 1.79 -14.47 -2.53
CA ALA A 207 2.09 -14.81 -3.92
C ALA A 207 2.58 -16.26 -4.05
N LEU A 208 2.43 -16.81 -5.26
CA LEU A 208 2.95 -18.14 -5.60
C LEU A 208 4.35 -18.02 -6.20
N PRO A 209 5.29 -18.92 -5.85
CA PRO A 209 6.58 -18.99 -6.53
C PRO A 209 6.37 -19.47 -7.98
N SER A 210 7.00 -18.80 -8.94
CA SER A 210 7.10 -19.28 -10.32
C SER A 210 8.17 -20.36 -10.46
N HIS A 211 8.27 -20.99 -11.63
CA HIS A 211 9.30 -21.99 -11.91
C HIS A 211 10.75 -21.43 -11.81
N LEU A 212 10.92 -20.10 -11.78
CA LEU A 212 12.23 -19.47 -11.56
C LEU A 212 12.70 -19.53 -10.12
N VAL A 213 11.76 -19.57 -9.19
CA VAL A 213 12.06 -19.48 -7.77
C VAL A 213 11.84 -20.85 -7.14
N LYS A 214 12.96 -21.52 -6.83
CA LYS A 214 12.91 -22.78 -6.09
C LYS A 214 12.38 -22.53 -4.68
N LYS A 215 11.44 -23.37 -4.25
CA LYS A 215 10.82 -23.28 -2.91
C LYS A 215 11.84 -23.42 -1.78
N GLU A 216 12.93 -24.14 -2.02
CA GLU A 216 14.03 -24.35 -1.05
C GLU A 216 14.87 -23.08 -0.81
N ASP A 217 14.91 -22.18 -1.78
CA ASP A 217 15.74 -20.97 -1.74
C ASP A 217 15.04 -19.81 -1.00
N ILE A 218 13.73 -19.92 -0.74
CA ILE A 218 12.90 -18.92 -0.05
C ILE A 218 13.31 -18.85 1.42
N GLY A 219 13.78 -17.67 1.85
CA GLY A 219 14.28 -17.44 3.21
C GLY A 219 15.75 -17.81 3.41
N SER A 220 16.42 -18.36 2.38
CA SER A 220 17.87 -18.57 2.36
C SER A 220 18.54 -17.53 1.48
N SER A 221 18.28 -17.55 0.17
CA SER A 221 18.84 -16.62 -0.82
C SER A 221 17.77 -15.68 -1.41
N VAL A 222 16.51 -16.10 -1.46
CA VAL A 222 15.39 -15.29 -1.97
C VAL A 222 14.62 -14.68 -0.79
N SER A 223 14.22 -13.41 -0.93
CA SER A 223 13.41 -12.73 0.09
C SER A 223 12.12 -13.51 0.38
N PRO A 224 11.81 -13.80 1.65
CA PRO A 224 10.57 -14.47 2.00
C PRO A 224 9.35 -13.54 1.90
N GLU A 225 9.54 -12.22 1.83
CA GLU A 225 8.47 -11.21 1.89
C GLU A 225 7.28 -11.54 0.97
N ASP A 226 7.53 -11.76 -0.33
CA ASP A 226 6.48 -11.92 -1.34
C ASP A 226 5.73 -13.26 -1.24
N TYR A 227 6.37 -14.31 -0.73
CA TYR A 227 5.82 -15.67 -0.70
C TYR A 227 5.33 -16.10 0.69
N THR A 228 5.37 -15.19 1.67
CA THR A 228 4.87 -15.49 3.02
C THR A 228 3.35 -15.59 3.06
N VAL A 229 2.84 -16.24 4.12
CA VAL A 229 1.41 -16.22 4.42
C VAL A 229 0.98 -14.82 4.84
N LEU A 230 -0.26 -14.45 4.52
CA LEU A 230 -0.80 -13.12 4.80
C LEU A 230 -0.62 -12.70 6.27
N TRP A 231 -0.82 -13.61 7.23
CA TRP A 231 -0.57 -13.34 8.65
C TRP A 231 0.87 -12.88 8.93
N ARG A 232 1.86 -13.57 8.36
CA ARG A 232 3.28 -13.23 8.55
C ARG A 232 3.63 -11.92 7.87
N TRP A 233 2.98 -11.62 6.75
CA TRP A 233 3.11 -10.36 6.05
C TRP A 233 2.55 -9.19 6.87
N VAL A 234 1.30 -9.31 7.36
CA VAL A 234 0.61 -8.31 8.19
C VAL A 234 1.39 -7.99 9.48
N THR A 235 1.97 -9.02 10.12
CA THR A 235 2.71 -8.89 11.38
C THR A 235 4.22 -8.63 11.20
N PHE A 236 4.73 -8.56 9.97
CA PHE A 236 6.17 -8.48 9.65
C PHE A 236 7.02 -9.61 10.27
N THR A 237 6.39 -10.73 10.63
CA THR A 237 7.08 -11.91 11.20
C THR A 237 8.07 -12.52 10.22
N TRP A 238 7.93 -12.26 8.91
CA TRP A 238 8.84 -12.73 7.88
C TRP A 238 10.28 -12.20 8.02
N VAL A 239 10.50 -11.07 8.70
CA VAL A 239 11.85 -10.51 8.98
C VAL A 239 12.54 -11.25 10.14
N TYR A 240 11.76 -11.89 11.02
CA TYR A 240 12.26 -12.51 12.25
C TYR A 240 13.41 -13.53 12.05
N PRO A 241 13.42 -14.39 11.02
CA PRO A 241 14.54 -15.31 10.79
C PRO A 241 15.89 -14.59 10.61
N LEU A 242 15.91 -13.44 9.93
CA LEU A 242 17.11 -12.64 9.72
C LEU A 242 17.57 -11.98 11.04
N VAL A 243 16.63 -11.43 11.82
CA VAL A 243 16.92 -10.86 13.15
C VAL A 243 17.46 -11.94 14.10
N LYS A 244 16.88 -13.15 14.07
CA LYS A 244 17.33 -14.28 14.88
C LYS A 244 18.73 -14.72 14.50
N ARG A 245 19.08 -14.72 13.20
CA ARG A 245 20.42 -15.03 12.71
C ARG A 245 21.43 -13.97 13.16
N GLY A 246 21.12 -12.69 12.97
CA GLY A 246 21.96 -11.57 13.41
C GLY A 246 22.16 -11.48 14.93
N ARG A 247 21.21 -11.98 15.72
CA ARG A 247 21.35 -12.10 17.17
C ARG A 247 22.37 -13.17 17.59
N ASN A 248 22.52 -14.23 16.80
CA ASN A 248 23.35 -15.39 17.15
C ASN A 248 24.73 -15.37 16.46
N ALA A 249 24.87 -14.69 15.32
CA ALA A 249 26.11 -14.60 14.56
C ALA A 249 26.19 -13.27 13.78
N THR A 250 27.40 -12.81 13.49
CA THR A 250 27.64 -11.65 12.62
C THR A 250 27.15 -11.95 11.20
N LEU A 251 26.30 -11.08 10.66
CA LEU A 251 25.75 -11.22 9.30
C LEU A 251 26.80 -10.89 8.25
N ASN A 252 26.99 -11.79 7.29
CA ASN A 252 27.77 -11.55 6.07
C ASN A 252 26.85 -11.31 4.87
N GLU A 253 27.41 -10.82 3.77
CA GLU A 253 26.66 -10.55 2.53
C GLU A 253 25.90 -11.79 2.00
N LYS A 254 26.49 -12.98 2.15
CA LYS A 254 25.87 -14.27 1.77
C LYS A 254 24.67 -14.67 2.64
N ASP A 255 24.53 -14.07 3.82
CA ASP A 255 23.46 -14.38 4.76
C ASP A 255 22.22 -13.50 4.54
N ILE A 256 22.32 -12.52 3.64
CA ILE A 256 21.28 -11.55 3.30
C ILE A 256 20.55 -12.03 2.04
N TRP A 257 19.24 -11.82 2.04
CA TRP A 257 18.39 -12.18 0.90
C TRP A 257 18.58 -11.24 -0.28
N ASN A 258 18.45 -11.79 -1.49
CA ASN A 258 18.30 -11.02 -2.70
C ASN A 258 17.02 -10.18 -2.64
N LEU A 259 17.10 -9.00 -3.26
CA LEU A 259 15.98 -8.06 -3.34
C LEU A 259 14.79 -8.71 -4.07
N SER A 260 13.57 -8.45 -3.57
CA SER A 260 12.34 -8.83 -4.26
C SER A 260 12.35 -8.33 -5.72
N PRO A 261 11.91 -9.14 -6.70
CA PRO A 261 11.77 -8.70 -8.09
C PRO A 261 11.02 -7.37 -8.25
N ASN A 262 10.06 -7.10 -7.35
CA ASN A 262 9.24 -5.88 -7.32
C ASN A 262 9.99 -4.61 -6.87
N ILE A 263 11.22 -4.74 -6.37
CA ILE A 263 12.08 -3.65 -5.88
C ILE A 263 13.40 -3.59 -6.67
N GLN A 264 13.69 -4.60 -7.51
CA GLN A 264 14.89 -4.63 -8.33
C GLN A 264 14.89 -3.50 -9.39
N SER A 265 16.06 -2.90 -9.61
CA SER A 265 16.20 -1.73 -10.49
C SER A 265 15.83 -2.02 -11.94
N ARG A 266 16.15 -3.21 -12.45
CA ARG A 266 15.97 -3.60 -13.86
C ARG A 266 14.49 -3.70 -14.26
N PRO A 267 13.62 -4.53 -13.62
CA PRO A 267 12.19 -4.59 -13.96
C PRO A 267 11.48 -3.25 -13.80
N ILE A 268 11.80 -2.53 -12.70
CA ILE A 268 11.26 -1.21 -12.43
C ILE A 268 11.62 -0.24 -13.56
N PHE A 269 12.89 -0.18 -13.96
CA PHE A 269 13.33 0.74 -14.99
C PHE A 269 12.76 0.41 -16.37
N ILE A 270 12.66 -0.88 -16.74
CA ILE A 270 12.02 -1.30 -17.99
C ILE A 270 10.58 -0.78 -18.04
N LYS A 271 9.79 -1.05 -17.00
CA LYS A 271 8.40 -0.58 -16.93
C LYS A 271 8.30 0.95 -16.82
N PHE A 272 9.25 1.60 -16.15
CA PHE A 272 9.31 3.05 -16.08
C PHE A 272 9.57 3.63 -17.46
N SER A 273 10.52 3.08 -18.23
CA SER A 273 10.89 3.57 -19.54
C SER A 273 9.74 3.52 -20.57
N THR A 274 8.87 2.50 -20.48
CA THR A 274 7.73 2.29 -21.39
C THR A 274 6.52 3.18 -21.10
N LEU A 275 6.46 3.85 -19.94
CA LEU A 275 5.37 4.77 -19.61
C LEU A 275 5.33 5.95 -20.62
N PRO A 276 4.16 6.27 -21.20
CA PRO A 276 4.02 7.28 -22.27
C PRO A 276 4.12 8.73 -21.78
N GLN A 277 4.25 8.95 -20.47
CA GLN A 277 4.19 10.27 -19.85
C GLN A 277 5.44 11.09 -20.20
N LYS A 278 5.22 12.33 -20.67
CA LYS A 278 6.30 13.25 -21.10
C LYS A 278 6.96 13.97 -19.93
N SER A 279 6.21 14.29 -18.87
CA SER A 279 6.74 14.95 -17.68
C SER A 279 7.27 13.91 -16.69
N LEU A 280 8.49 14.13 -16.20
CA LEU A 280 9.14 13.24 -15.23
C LEU A 280 8.34 13.14 -13.92
N LEU A 281 7.74 14.24 -13.44
CA LEU A 281 6.91 14.22 -12.23
C LEU A 281 5.64 13.38 -12.41
N VAL A 282 4.96 13.54 -13.56
CA VAL A 282 3.76 12.76 -13.88
C VAL A 282 4.11 11.29 -14.07
N LYS A 283 5.28 11.00 -14.62
CA LYS A 283 5.81 9.66 -14.82
C LYS A 283 6.09 8.95 -13.49
N ILE A 284 6.75 9.64 -12.55
CA ILE A 284 7.02 9.14 -11.19
C ILE A 284 5.71 8.92 -10.42
N TRP A 285 4.79 9.89 -10.50
CA TRP A 285 3.48 9.77 -9.88
C TRP A 285 2.73 8.57 -10.45
N ALA A 286 2.65 8.43 -11.77
CA ALA A 286 1.99 7.29 -12.40
C ALA A 286 2.61 5.95 -11.97
N ALA A 287 3.95 5.88 -11.83
CA ALA A 287 4.65 4.68 -11.40
C ALA A 287 4.43 4.33 -9.91
N ASN A 288 4.24 5.32 -9.02
CA ASN A 288 4.19 5.07 -7.58
C ASN A 288 2.86 5.47 -6.91
N SER A 289 1.84 5.82 -7.72
CA SER A 289 0.55 6.34 -7.27
C SER A 289 -0.18 5.41 -6.29
N PHE A 290 -0.19 4.10 -6.55
CA PHE A 290 -0.84 3.13 -5.67
C PHE A 290 -0.26 3.16 -4.25
N ASP A 291 1.07 3.09 -4.14
CA ASP A 291 1.75 3.07 -2.84
C ASP A 291 1.53 4.40 -2.09
N ILE A 292 1.61 5.54 -2.80
CA ILE A 292 1.42 6.87 -2.23
C ILE A 292 -0.03 7.08 -1.76
N ILE A 293 -1.03 6.64 -2.54
CA ILE A 293 -2.44 6.79 -2.18
C ILE A 293 -2.79 5.92 -0.97
N VAL A 294 -2.32 4.67 -0.93
CA VAL A 294 -2.59 3.78 0.21
C VAL A 294 -1.88 4.27 1.47
N ASP A 295 -0.63 4.73 1.36
CA ASP A 295 0.11 5.38 2.46
C ASP A 295 -0.69 6.58 3.00
N PHE A 296 -1.17 7.47 2.13
CA PHE A 296 -1.98 8.63 2.51
C PHE A 296 -3.29 8.26 3.21
N ILE A 297 -3.99 7.22 2.75
CA ILE A 297 -5.23 6.76 3.40
C ILE A 297 -4.91 6.18 4.79
N LEU A 298 -3.85 5.38 4.90
CA LEU A 298 -3.47 4.78 6.17
C LEU A 298 -2.97 5.80 7.20
N THR A 299 -2.31 6.88 6.78
CA THR A 299 -1.94 7.97 7.69
C THR A 299 -3.16 8.75 8.17
N LEU A 300 -4.12 9.04 7.30
CA LEU A 300 -5.40 9.63 7.73
C LEU A 300 -6.11 8.73 8.75
N CYS A 301 -6.14 7.42 8.52
CA CYS A 301 -6.70 6.46 9.49
C CYS A 301 -5.94 6.46 10.82
N SER A 302 -4.60 6.49 10.80
CA SER A 302 -3.78 6.56 12.01
C SER A 302 -4.07 7.84 12.81
N ILE A 303 -4.16 8.99 12.14
CA ILE A 303 -4.51 10.27 12.77
C ILE A 303 -5.88 10.20 13.43
N LEU A 304 -6.89 9.62 12.77
CA LEU A 304 -8.22 9.42 13.36
C LEU A 304 -8.17 8.56 14.62
N PHE A 305 -7.41 7.46 14.61
CA PHE A 305 -7.26 6.63 15.80
C PHE A 305 -6.45 7.31 16.91
N ASN A 306 -5.49 8.17 16.56
CA ASN A 306 -4.75 8.98 17.51
C ASN A 306 -5.67 9.93 18.29
N TYR A 307 -6.65 10.55 17.63
CA TYR A 307 -7.67 11.36 18.30
C TYR A 307 -8.73 10.52 19.03
N ALA A 308 -8.99 9.29 18.57
CA ALA A 308 -9.95 8.38 19.19
C ALA A 308 -9.49 7.90 20.58
N GLU A 309 -8.19 7.69 20.78
CA GLU A 309 -7.60 7.26 22.07
C GLU A 309 -7.98 8.18 23.26
N PRO A 310 -7.70 9.51 23.24
CA PRO A 310 -8.08 10.42 24.32
C PRO A 310 -9.60 10.61 24.41
N PHE A 311 -10.33 10.49 23.30
CA PHE A 311 -11.80 10.54 23.32
C PHE A 311 -12.39 9.40 24.15
N PHE A 312 -11.94 8.15 23.93
CA PHE A 312 -12.41 7.01 24.71
C PHE A 312 -11.93 7.06 26.15
N LEU A 313 -10.70 7.50 26.40
CA LEU A 313 -10.20 7.69 27.77
C LEU A 313 -11.08 8.67 28.56
N LYS A 314 -11.46 9.80 27.95
CA LYS A 314 -12.39 10.74 28.58
C LYS A 314 -13.74 10.10 28.85
N ARG A 315 -14.31 9.34 27.91
CA ARG A 315 -15.59 8.63 28.10
C ARG A 315 -15.54 7.60 29.23
N ILE A 316 -14.39 6.97 29.46
CA ILE A 316 -14.17 6.08 30.60
C ILE A 316 -14.20 6.89 31.90
N LEU A 317 -13.47 8.00 32.00
CA LEU A 317 -13.44 8.85 33.19
C LEU A 317 -14.83 9.44 33.51
N ASP A 318 -15.51 10.02 32.51
CA ASP A 318 -16.85 10.58 32.67
C ASP A 318 -17.85 9.52 33.17
N SER A 319 -17.68 8.25 32.75
CA SER A 319 -18.53 7.16 33.22
C SER A 319 -18.25 6.76 34.67
N LEU A 320 -17.03 6.99 35.18
CA LEU A 320 -16.66 6.68 36.57
C LEU A 320 -17.06 7.79 37.54
N ASP A 321 -17.06 9.05 37.10
CA ASP A 321 -17.40 10.20 37.94
C ASP A 321 -18.91 10.33 38.23
N THR A 322 -19.76 9.70 37.43
CA THR A 322 -21.21 9.75 37.61
C THR A 322 -21.68 8.76 38.68
N SER A 323 -22.24 9.27 39.78
CA SER A 323 -22.73 8.50 40.94
C SER A 323 -24.02 7.69 40.69
N ASP A 324 -24.68 7.90 39.55
CA ASP A 324 -25.96 7.25 39.21
C ASP A 324 -25.73 5.86 38.58
N ASP A 325 -26.42 4.83 39.07
CA ASP A 325 -26.38 3.44 38.58
C ASP A 325 -24.98 2.87 38.34
N ILE A 326 -24.28 2.55 39.43
CA ILE A 326 -22.92 1.97 39.46
C ILE A 326 -22.75 0.79 38.48
N ALA A 327 -23.73 -0.11 38.37
CA ALA A 327 -23.66 -1.27 37.48
C ALA A 327 -23.64 -0.87 35.99
N LYS A 328 -24.48 0.08 35.61
CA LYS A 328 -24.60 0.61 34.24
C LYS A 328 -23.34 1.35 33.80
N ASN A 329 -22.80 2.15 34.70
CA ASN A 329 -21.59 2.93 34.44
C ASN A 329 -20.35 2.04 34.30
N LYS A 330 -20.24 0.99 35.14
CA LYS A 330 -19.19 -0.04 34.99
C LYS A 330 -19.26 -0.76 33.64
N GLY A 331 -20.46 -1.16 33.21
CA GLY A 331 -20.65 -1.81 31.90
C GLY A 331 -20.21 -0.92 30.73
N LYS A 332 -20.54 0.38 30.77
CA LYS A 332 -20.08 1.38 29.78
C LYS A 332 -18.56 1.52 29.76
N ALA A 333 -17.94 1.62 30.94
CA ALA A 333 -16.50 1.77 31.06
C ALA A 333 -15.72 0.61 30.42
N TYR A 334 -16.16 -0.64 30.64
CA TYR A 334 -15.53 -1.81 30.03
C TYR A 334 -15.60 -1.81 28.50
N ILE A 335 -16.74 -1.42 27.93
CA ILE A 335 -16.90 -1.34 26.47
C ILE A 335 -15.99 -0.27 25.88
N TYR A 336 -15.94 0.92 26.50
CA TYR A 336 -15.03 1.97 26.07
C TYR A 336 -13.56 1.57 26.22
N ALA A 337 -13.20 0.78 27.24
CA ALA A 337 -11.85 0.26 27.39
C ALA A 337 -11.47 -0.75 26.28
N ILE A 338 -12.37 -1.67 25.93
CA ILE A 338 -12.16 -2.61 24.81
C ILE A 338 -12.06 -1.86 23.47
N LEU A 339 -12.91 -0.86 23.27
CA LEU A 339 -12.90 -0.04 22.06
C LEU A 339 -11.61 0.80 21.96
N MET A 340 -11.16 1.38 23.08
CA MET A 340 -9.88 2.08 23.17
C MET A 340 -8.71 1.14 22.82
N PHE A 341 -8.68 -0.07 23.39
CA PHE A 341 -7.66 -1.08 23.07
C PHE A 341 -7.67 -1.44 21.58
N THR A 342 -8.86 -1.66 21.01
CA THR A 342 -9.02 -1.98 19.59
C THR A 342 -8.54 -0.83 18.70
N CYS A 343 -8.90 0.41 19.01
CA CYS A 343 -8.40 1.58 18.29
C CYS A 343 -6.88 1.70 18.36
N SER A 344 -6.27 1.40 19.51
CA SER A 344 -4.81 1.43 19.65
C SER A 344 -4.13 0.33 18.83
N LEU A 345 -4.72 -0.86 18.74
CA LEU A 345 -4.24 -1.94 17.88
C LEU A 345 -4.36 -1.57 16.39
N CYS A 346 -5.50 -1.02 15.97
CA CYS A 346 -5.71 -0.56 14.59
C CYS A 346 -4.73 0.57 14.21
N LYS A 347 -4.50 1.52 15.13
CA LYS A 347 -3.48 2.56 14.96
C LYS A 347 -2.10 1.97 14.75
N ALA A 348 -1.66 1.08 15.65
CA ALA A 348 -0.36 0.43 15.53
C ALA A 348 -0.21 -0.30 14.19
N GLN A 349 -1.27 -0.95 13.71
CA GLN A 349 -1.25 -1.60 12.41
C GLN A 349 -1.17 -0.60 11.25
N CYS A 350 -1.98 0.47 11.27
CA CYS A 350 -1.88 1.55 10.27
C CYS A 350 -0.49 2.19 10.27
N ASP A 351 0.13 2.38 11.44
CA ASP A 351 1.45 2.98 11.60
C ASP A 351 2.55 2.18 10.91
N VAL A 352 2.57 0.86 11.15
CA VAL A 352 3.58 0.00 10.54
C VAL A 352 3.35 -0.15 9.04
N GLN A 353 2.10 -0.26 8.59
CA GLN A 353 1.78 -0.49 7.17
C GLN A 353 2.06 0.74 6.30
N HIS A 354 1.67 1.94 6.74
CA HIS A 354 1.95 3.16 5.98
C HIS A 354 3.46 3.40 5.88
N LEU A 355 4.20 3.22 6.99
CA LEU A 355 5.64 3.38 7.02
C LEU A 355 6.37 2.42 6.07
N TRP A 356 5.88 1.18 5.95
CA TRP A 356 6.41 0.22 4.98
C TRP A 356 6.18 0.67 3.53
N LEU A 357 4.95 1.08 3.21
CA LEU A 357 4.57 1.52 1.86
C LEU A 357 5.31 2.81 1.45
N GLY A 358 5.42 3.79 2.34
CA GLY A 358 6.16 5.03 2.10
C GLY A 358 7.65 4.77 1.82
N ARG A 359 8.28 3.87 2.59
CA ARG A 359 9.68 3.46 2.35
C ARG A 359 9.86 2.68 1.05
N ARG A 360 8.89 1.83 0.70
CA ARG A 360 8.88 1.11 -0.59
C ARG A 360 8.80 2.10 -1.75
N ALA A 361 7.88 3.06 -1.70
CA ALA A 361 7.75 4.11 -2.71
C ALA A 361 9.04 4.94 -2.84
N CYS A 362 9.62 5.39 -1.73
CA CYS A 362 10.91 6.10 -1.72
C CYS A 362 12.03 5.29 -2.42
N THR A 363 12.15 4.01 -2.08
CA THR A 363 13.19 3.14 -2.66
C THR A 363 13.00 2.95 -4.17
N ARG A 364 11.75 2.79 -4.62
CA ARG A 364 11.41 2.67 -6.05
C ARG A 364 11.73 3.96 -6.81
N ILE A 365 11.24 5.11 -6.33
CA ILE A 365 11.48 6.43 -6.93
C ILE A 365 12.98 6.69 -7.05
N ARG A 366 13.75 6.40 -5.99
CA ARG A 366 15.21 6.55 -6.01
C ARG A 366 15.85 5.68 -7.09
N SER A 367 15.47 4.40 -7.18
CA SER A 367 16.00 3.47 -8.18
C SER A 367 15.62 3.88 -9.62
N GLU A 368 14.39 4.33 -9.83
CA GLU A 368 13.89 4.82 -11.13
C GLU A 368 14.68 6.04 -11.59
N LEU A 369 14.83 7.03 -10.71
CA LEU A 369 15.57 8.26 -10.99
C LEU A 369 17.03 7.97 -11.30
N MET A 370 17.69 7.14 -10.48
CA MET A 370 19.08 6.74 -10.71
C MET A 370 19.26 6.08 -12.07
N ALA A 371 18.46 5.05 -12.37
CA ALA A 371 18.53 4.33 -13.63
C ALA A 371 18.23 5.24 -14.83
N ALA A 372 17.26 6.15 -14.71
CA ALA A 372 16.94 7.12 -15.76
C ALA A 372 18.07 8.13 -16.01
N VAL A 373 18.75 8.61 -14.95
CA VAL A 373 19.91 9.50 -15.11
C VAL A 373 21.08 8.74 -15.74
N TYR A 374 21.35 7.51 -15.33
CA TYR A 374 22.39 6.67 -15.96
C TYR A 374 22.11 6.40 -17.44
N ASP A 375 20.90 5.97 -17.79
CA ASP A 375 20.50 5.72 -19.18
C ASP A 375 20.61 6.99 -20.03
N LYS A 376 20.21 8.14 -19.47
CA LYS A 376 20.32 9.42 -20.15
C LYS A 376 21.77 9.88 -20.31
N ALA A 377 22.62 9.65 -19.32
CA ALA A 377 24.03 10.00 -19.37
C ALA A 377 24.77 9.18 -20.44
N LEU A 378 24.48 7.87 -20.55
CA LEU A 378 25.09 7.00 -21.57
C LEU A 378 24.65 7.33 -23.01
N LYS A 379 23.42 7.84 -23.20
CA LYS A 379 22.88 8.21 -24.52
C LYS A 379 23.17 9.66 -24.92
N ARG A 380 23.69 10.48 -24.00
CA ARG A 380 24.04 11.87 -24.29
C ARG A 380 25.24 11.89 -25.22
N ARG A 381 25.08 12.45 -26.42
CA ARG A 381 26.21 12.73 -27.31
C ARG A 381 27.02 13.88 -26.72
N ASP A 382 28.30 13.64 -26.47
CA ASP A 382 29.24 14.67 -26.05
C ASP A 382 29.54 15.61 -27.22
N PHE A 383 28.81 16.71 -27.31
CA PHE A 383 29.06 17.78 -28.28
C PHE A 383 30.16 18.77 -27.84
N SER A 384 30.77 18.56 -26.66
CA SER A 384 31.86 19.39 -26.13
C SER A 384 33.01 19.54 -27.13
N GLY A 385 33.40 18.45 -27.80
CA GLY A 385 34.48 18.48 -28.78
C GLY A 385 34.19 19.28 -30.06
N VAL A 386 32.92 19.46 -30.45
CA VAL A 386 32.55 20.24 -31.65
C VAL A 386 32.54 21.73 -31.36
N VAL A 387 32.07 22.12 -30.17
CA VAL A 387 32.05 23.53 -29.73
C VAL A 387 33.48 24.04 -29.50
N ASP A 388 34.39 23.19 -29.04
CA ASP A 388 35.80 23.54 -28.89
C ASP A 388 36.51 23.65 -30.26
N GLN A 389 36.14 22.83 -31.25
CA GLN A 389 36.62 22.95 -32.63
C GLN A 389 36.09 24.20 -33.36
N GLU A 390 34.84 24.58 -33.15
CA GLU A 390 34.26 25.81 -33.72
C GLU A 390 34.87 27.06 -33.08
N LYS A 391 35.07 27.06 -31.76
CA LYS A 391 35.78 28.16 -31.07
C LYS A 391 37.26 28.23 -31.48
N ALA A 392 37.91 27.09 -31.72
CA ALA A 392 39.28 27.05 -32.26
C ALA A 392 39.36 27.57 -33.70
N LYS A 393 38.35 27.27 -34.54
CA LYS A 393 38.23 27.83 -35.90
C LYS A 393 37.94 29.33 -35.89
N GLU A 394 37.01 29.81 -35.06
CA GLU A 394 36.76 31.26 -34.89
C GLU A 394 37.99 32.00 -34.36
N ALA A 395 38.76 31.38 -33.46
CA ALA A 395 40.02 31.93 -32.97
C ALA A 395 41.10 31.95 -34.07
N ALA A 396 41.16 30.93 -34.92
CA ALA A 396 42.06 30.88 -36.08
C ALA A 396 41.69 31.91 -37.16
N ASP A 397 40.39 32.09 -37.44
CA ASP A 397 39.89 33.07 -38.41
C ASP A 397 40.11 34.51 -37.92
N LYS A 398 39.95 34.77 -36.62
CA LYS A 398 40.32 36.07 -36.00
C LYS A 398 41.83 36.33 -36.04
N LYS A 399 42.67 35.29 -35.97
CA LYS A 399 44.14 35.38 -36.07
C LYS A 399 44.59 35.62 -37.52
N ALA A 400 43.88 35.05 -38.51
CA ALA A 400 44.12 35.28 -39.93
C ALA A 400 43.69 36.69 -40.38
N ALA A 401 42.58 37.21 -39.86
CA ALA A 401 42.15 38.59 -40.12
C ALA A 401 43.10 39.65 -39.54
N ALA A 402 43.78 39.35 -38.42
CA ALA A 402 44.77 40.23 -37.79
C ALA A 402 46.16 40.19 -38.47
N ALA A 403 46.44 39.19 -39.31
CA ALA A 403 47.73 39.05 -40.01
C ALA A 403 47.77 39.74 -41.40
N ALA A 404 46.63 40.26 -41.88
CA ALA A 404 46.53 40.97 -43.17
C ALA A 404 46.82 42.48 -43.07
N GLY A 405 47.26 42.99 -41.92
CA GLY A 405 47.71 44.36 -41.71
C GLY A 405 49.10 44.41 -41.07
N THR A 406 49.98 45.23 -41.64
CA THR A 406 51.41 45.45 -41.33
C THR A 406 51.76 45.40 -39.83
N PRO A 407 52.86 44.73 -39.41
CA PRO A 407 53.16 44.51 -37.99
C PRO A 407 53.59 45.81 -37.28
N PRO A 408 53.04 46.14 -36.08
CA PRO A 408 53.70 47.08 -35.20
C PRO A 408 54.74 46.34 -34.36
N VAL A 409 55.89 46.98 -34.19
CA VAL A 409 56.96 46.56 -33.29
C VAL A 409 56.44 46.70 -31.85
N LEU A 410 56.14 45.57 -31.20
CA LEU A 410 55.67 45.53 -29.82
C LEU A 410 56.85 45.63 -28.84
N SER A 411 56.66 46.37 -27.75
CA SER A 411 57.62 46.53 -26.66
C SER A 411 57.67 45.29 -25.76
N LYS A 412 58.79 45.09 -25.02
CA LYS A 412 59.01 43.94 -24.11
C LYS A 412 57.90 43.72 -23.06
N ALA A 413 57.13 44.75 -22.72
CA ALA A 413 56.00 44.66 -21.80
C ALA A 413 54.75 44.02 -22.46
N GLU A 414 54.53 44.29 -23.75
CA GLU A 414 53.40 43.76 -24.51
C GLU A 414 53.65 42.31 -24.94
N GLN A 415 54.90 41.93 -25.19
CA GLN A 415 55.29 40.52 -25.37
C GLN A 415 55.06 39.70 -24.11
N LYS A 416 55.37 40.24 -22.93
CA LYS A 416 55.16 39.54 -21.66
C LYS A 416 53.66 39.39 -21.34
N ALA A 417 52.83 40.37 -21.69
CA ALA A 417 51.38 40.27 -21.56
C ALA A 417 50.78 39.24 -22.54
N LYS A 418 51.32 39.15 -23.77
CA LYS A 418 50.91 38.17 -24.77
C LYS A 418 51.32 36.74 -24.41
N ASP A 419 52.53 36.55 -23.88
CA ASP A 419 53.00 35.24 -23.40
C ASP A 419 52.23 34.76 -22.16
N THR A 420 51.76 35.69 -21.31
CA THR A 420 50.93 35.36 -20.14
C THR A 420 49.50 34.99 -20.58
N ALA A 421 48.95 35.70 -21.56
CA ALA A 421 47.65 35.41 -22.15
C ALA A 421 47.65 34.10 -22.97
N ASP A 422 48.73 33.81 -23.71
CA ASP A 422 48.90 32.55 -24.45
C ASP A 422 49.09 31.36 -23.48
N LYS A 423 49.72 31.57 -22.30
CA LYS A 423 49.79 30.55 -21.23
C LYS A 423 48.44 30.28 -20.57
N GLU A 424 47.65 31.31 -20.25
CA GLU A 424 46.29 31.14 -19.72
C GLU A 424 45.32 30.53 -20.73
N SER A 425 45.56 30.76 -22.03
CA SER A 425 44.75 30.19 -23.12
C SER A 425 45.11 28.73 -23.39
N ALA A 426 46.40 28.36 -23.26
CA ALA A 426 46.86 26.98 -23.36
C ALA A 426 46.44 26.13 -22.14
N GLU A 427 46.47 26.69 -20.92
CA GLU A 427 45.93 26.01 -19.73
C GLU A 427 44.42 25.77 -19.80
N LYS A 428 43.66 26.61 -20.52
CA LYS A 428 42.22 26.40 -20.78
C LYS A 428 41.93 25.42 -21.92
N ALA A 429 42.88 25.20 -22.83
CA ALA A 429 42.71 24.31 -23.98
C ALA A 429 43.05 22.85 -23.64
N ASP A 430 43.88 22.61 -22.62
CA ASP A 430 44.31 21.27 -22.19
C ASP A 430 43.57 20.76 -20.94
N ASP A 431 42.54 21.47 -20.49
CA ASP A 431 41.76 21.10 -19.32
C ASP A 431 40.54 20.26 -19.77
N PRO A 432 40.46 18.95 -19.45
CA PRO A 432 39.24 18.14 -19.63
C PRO A 432 38.08 18.59 -18.71
N LYS A 433 38.10 19.83 -18.20
CA LYS A 433 37.15 20.41 -17.25
C LYS A 433 35.72 20.48 -17.78
N ALA A 434 35.51 20.60 -19.09
CA ALA A 434 34.15 20.64 -19.63
C ALA A 434 33.42 19.29 -19.44
N GLY A 435 34.12 18.16 -19.59
CA GLY A 435 33.59 16.83 -19.29
C GLY A 435 33.58 16.50 -17.79
N ALA A 436 34.65 16.85 -17.08
CA ALA A 436 34.78 16.57 -15.64
C ALA A 436 33.76 17.34 -14.77
N ALA A 437 33.45 18.60 -15.13
CA ALA A 437 32.41 19.37 -14.45
C ALA A 437 30.99 18.83 -14.72
N ASP A 438 30.75 18.24 -15.90
CA ASP A 438 29.46 17.62 -16.24
C ASP A 438 29.30 16.28 -15.48
N THR A 439 30.37 15.49 -15.37
CA THR A 439 30.34 14.27 -14.52
C THR A 439 30.11 14.61 -13.04
N GLY A 440 30.73 15.67 -12.52
CA GLY A 440 30.51 16.12 -11.14
C GLY A 440 29.05 16.57 -10.90
N LYS A 441 28.43 17.25 -11.89
CA LYS A 441 27.01 17.62 -11.83
C LYS A 441 26.09 16.40 -11.88
N ILE A 442 26.38 15.43 -12.73
CA ILE A 442 25.60 14.18 -12.82
C ILE A 442 25.67 13.41 -11.50
N VAL A 443 26.87 13.29 -10.92
CA VAL A 443 27.06 12.63 -9.62
C VAL A 443 26.34 13.39 -8.51
N ASN A 444 26.39 14.73 -8.51
CA ASN A 444 25.66 15.54 -7.53
C ASN A 444 24.13 15.42 -7.69
N LEU A 445 23.63 15.33 -8.93
CA LEU A 445 22.21 15.14 -9.22
C LEU A 445 21.72 13.75 -8.78
N MET A 446 22.55 12.72 -8.96
CA MET A 446 22.28 11.40 -8.40
C MET A 446 22.32 11.45 -6.86
N ALA A 447 23.46 11.79 -6.27
CA ALA A 447 23.66 11.69 -4.83
C ALA A 447 22.78 12.64 -4.01
N GLY A 448 22.52 13.85 -4.52
CA GLY A 448 21.73 14.88 -3.85
C GLY A 448 20.26 14.84 -4.25
N ASP A 449 19.95 15.19 -5.50
CA ASP A 449 18.58 15.49 -5.92
C ASP A 449 17.68 14.25 -5.93
N ALA A 450 18.14 13.13 -6.49
CA ALA A 450 17.33 11.91 -6.52
C ALA A 450 17.00 11.38 -5.11
N ASN A 451 17.99 11.43 -4.20
CA ASN A 451 17.77 11.08 -2.79
C ASN A 451 16.77 12.03 -2.14
N ARG A 452 16.95 13.35 -2.31
CA ARG A 452 16.05 14.36 -1.74
C ARG A 452 14.62 14.19 -2.25
N ILE A 453 14.42 13.97 -3.54
CA ILE A 453 13.10 13.73 -4.14
C ILE A 453 12.47 12.45 -3.55
N SER A 454 13.23 11.36 -3.46
CA SER A 454 12.71 10.11 -2.89
C SER A 454 12.33 10.25 -1.40
N PHE A 455 13.14 10.97 -0.61
CA PHE A 455 12.86 11.21 0.80
C PHE A 455 11.68 12.15 1.01
N GLN A 456 11.50 13.16 0.14
CA GLN A 456 10.34 14.04 0.23
C GLN A 456 9.04 13.30 0.02
N VAL A 457 9.00 12.35 -0.94
CA VAL A 457 7.80 11.57 -1.23
C VAL A 457 7.52 10.51 -0.15
N GLY A 458 8.54 9.84 0.39
CA GLY A 458 8.33 8.73 1.34
C GLY A 458 8.54 9.02 2.83
N CYS A 459 9.14 10.15 3.21
CA CYS A 459 9.42 10.50 4.62
C CYS A 459 8.87 11.88 5.05
N GLU A 460 8.96 12.92 4.21
CA GLU A 460 8.61 14.29 4.66
C GLU A 460 7.20 14.76 4.29
N LEU A 461 6.57 14.23 3.24
CA LEU A 461 5.21 14.66 2.87
C LEU A 461 4.19 14.45 4.01
N HIS A 462 4.43 13.45 4.87
CA HIS A 462 3.62 13.10 6.03
C HIS A 462 4.10 13.67 7.36
N ALA A 463 5.31 14.24 7.44
CA ALA A 463 5.75 14.97 8.63
C ALA A 463 5.27 16.44 8.61
N LEU A 464 4.84 16.97 7.46
CA LEU A 464 4.32 18.34 7.34
C LEU A 464 3.11 18.68 8.25
N PRO A 465 2.17 17.76 8.56
CA PRO A 465 1.16 17.98 9.59
C PRO A 465 1.66 17.77 11.03
N ASP A 466 2.73 16.98 11.23
CA ASP A 466 3.24 16.60 12.55
C ASP A 466 4.31 17.57 13.09
N SER A 467 4.98 18.30 12.20
CA SER A 467 5.80 19.46 12.55
C SER A 467 4.95 20.70 12.78
N ARG A 468 4.04 20.66 13.77
CA ARG A 468 3.67 21.91 14.45
C ARG A 468 4.82 22.28 15.39
N PRO A 469 5.26 23.55 15.40
CA PRO A 469 6.37 23.97 16.22
C PRO A 469 6.04 23.71 17.69
N ASN A 470 7.02 23.20 18.43
CA ASN A 470 7.02 23.16 19.89
C ASN A 470 6.32 24.41 20.43
N GLN A 471 5.31 24.18 21.26
CA GLN A 471 4.75 25.20 22.12
C GLN A 471 5.91 25.84 22.88
N MET A 472 6.29 27.06 22.50
CA MET A 472 6.87 28.01 23.44
C MET A 472 5.74 28.33 24.42
N HIS A 473 5.72 27.59 25.52
CA HIS A 473 5.11 28.08 26.75
C HIS A 473 6.10 29.07 27.36
N ASP A 474 5.78 30.35 27.22
CA ASP A 474 6.10 31.37 28.22
C ASP A 474 5.30 31.10 29.52
#